data_AF-A0A8S2G9R9-F1
#
_entry.id   AF-A0A8S2G9R9-F1
#
_cell.length_a   1.000
_cell.length_b   1.000
_cell.length_c   1.000
_cell.angle_alpha   90.00
_cell.angle_beta   90.00
_cell.angle_gamma   90.00
#
_symmetry.space_group_name_H-M   'P 1'
#
loop_
_entity.id
_entity.type
_entity.pdbx_description
1 polymer ?
#
loop_
_entity_poly.entity_id
_entity_poly.type
_entity_poly.pdbx_seq_one_letter_code
_entity_poly.pdbx_strand_id
1 'polypeptide(L)'
;FSKLMYNTTSQPNDEEIKRIQQTVEQAIEEYSNIKDDKLDKLIKLRQNLKLKTQEFQQHIEQTNNSIQELTEQLAIQQQDTTSTFYPDKIKQHLHDNKLIQNELDQRKVAIEQLQTNIQELYQLTNGDNQTNFIKELDEKLSTLNDQWHQINDHLENRDENLITMLTCSEIFW
;
A
#
# COMPACT_ATOMS: atom_id res chain seq x y z
N PHE A 1 44.07 -66.80 -37.58
CA PHE A 1 42.93 -65.86 -37.68
C PHE A 1 42.17 -65.98 -36.37
N SER A 2 42.12 -65.03 -35.42
CA SER A 2 41.92 -63.60 -35.54
C SER A 2 42.49 -62.92 -34.27
N LYS A 3 43.38 -61.94 -34.43
CA LYS A 3 43.77 -61.02 -33.36
C LYS A 3 42.64 -59.99 -33.25
N LEU A 4 41.77 -60.12 -32.26
CA LEU A 4 40.88 -59.03 -31.88
C LEU A 4 41.73 -57.92 -31.27
N MET A 5 41.78 -56.81 -31.99
CA MET A 5 42.39 -55.55 -31.60
C MET A 5 41.81 -55.12 -30.25
N TYR A 6 42.67 -55.05 -29.24
CA TYR A 6 42.33 -54.35 -28.00
C TYR A 6 42.09 -52.89 -28.37
N ASN A 7 40.83 -52.50 -28.18
CA ASN A 7 40.37 -51.14 -28.25
C ASN A 7 41.25 -50.30 -27.31
N THR A 8 42.00 -49.35 -27.88
CA THR A 8 42.80 -48.38 -27.14
C THR A 8 41.87 -47.50 -26.32
N THR A 9 41.65 -47.85 -25.05
CA THR A 9 41.32 -46.85 -24.03
C THR A 9 42.56 -45.97 -23.88
N SER A 10 42.62 -44.91 -24.69
CA SER A 10 43.62 -43.87 -24.57
C SER A 10 43.48 -43.27 -23.17
N GLN A 11 44.50 -43.44 -22.32
CA GLN A 11 44.57 -42.69 -21.07
C GLN A 11 44.55 -41.20 -21.43
N PRO A 12 43.77 -40.37 -20.71
CA PRO A 12 43.73 -38.94 -21.01
C PRO A 12 45.15 -38.39 -20.94
N ASN A 13 45.54 -37.71 -22.02
CA ASN A 13 46.84 -37.05 -22.13
C ASN A 13 46.90 -35.92 -21.08
N ASP A 14 48.07 -35.62 -20.51
CA ASP A 14 48.25 -34.56 -19.50
C ASP A 14 47.67 -33.19 -19.91
N GLU A 15 47.65 -32.87 -21.21
CA GLU A 15 46.99 -31.69 -21.77
C GLU A 15 45.46 -31.74 -21.66
N GLU A 16 44.84 -32.91 -21.84
CA GLU A 16 43.40 -33.09 -21.63
C GLU A 16 43.05 -32.94 -20.16
N ILE A 17 43.86 -33.51 -19.25
CA ILE A 17 43.69 -33.34 -17.81
C ILE A 17 43.76 -31.86 -17.44
N LYS A 18 44.74 -31.13 -17.98
CA LYS A 18 44.91 -29.70 -17.75
C LYS A 18 43.74 -28.86 -18.29
N ARG A 19 43.23 -29.18 -19.48
CA ARG A 19 42.04 -28.51 -20.04
C ARG A 19 40.79 -28.76 -19.21
N ILE A 20 40.60 -29.99 -18.73
CA ILE A 20 39.47 -30.34 -17.87
C ILE A 20 39.57 -29.60 -16.53
N GLN A 21 40.74 -29.56 -15.90
CA GLN A 21 40.97 -28.80 -14.67
C GLN A 21 40.64 -27.33 -14.84
N GLN A 22 41.14 -26.70 -15.92
CA GLN A 22 40.89 -25.29 -16.20
C GLN A 22 39.40 -24.99 -16.45
N THR A 23 38.69 -25.91 -17.12
CA THR A 23 37.24 -25.81 -17.34
C THR A 23 36.47 -25.92 -16.02
N VAL A 24 36.87 -26.84 -15.14
CA VAL A 24 36.24 -27.02 -13.83
C VAL A 24 36.48 -25.80 -12.93
N GLU A 25 37.70 -25.26 -12.92
CA GLU A 25 38.03 -24.03 -12.18
C GLU A 25 37.19 -22.85 -12.66
N GLN A 26 37.09 -22.65 -13.98
CA GLN A 26 36.26 -21.59 -14.55
C GLN A 26 34.77 -21.77 -14.18
N ALA A 27 34.25 -23.01 -14.24
CA ALA A 27 32.86 -23.28 -13.86
C ALA A 27 32.60 -23.04 -12.36
N ILE A 28 33.57 -23.32 -11.48
CA ILE A 28 33.49 -23.03 -10.04
C ILE A 28 33.45 -21.51 -9.81
N GLU A 29 34.30 -20.76 -10.51
CA GLU A 29 34.34 -19.30 -10.43
C GLU A 29 33.03 -18.68 -10.92
N GLU A 30 32.53 -19.10 -12.09
CA GLU A 30 31.25 -18.67 -12.64
C GLU A 30 30.08 -18.99 -11.69
N TYR A 31 30.06 -20.19 -11.11
CA TYR A 31 29.05 -20.57 -10.12
C TYR A 31 29.11 -19.69 -8.86
N SER A 32 30.31 -19.40 -8.35
CA SER A 32 30.48 -18.52 -7.19
C SER A 32 29.95 -17.11 -7.49
N ASN A 33 30.30 -16.56 -8.66
CA ASN A 33 29.84 -15.24 -9.09
C ASN A 33 28.32 -15.16 -9.22
N ILE A 34 27.69 -16.17 -9.83
CA ILE A 34 26.22 -16.23 -9.94
C ILE A 34 25.56 -16.34 -8.57
N LYS A 35 26.13 -17.14 -7.67
CA LYS A 35 25.60 -17.29 -6.31
C LYS A 35 25.66 -15.96 -5.54
N ASP A 36 26.77 -15.25 -5.64
CA ASP A 36 26.96 -13.98 -4.94
C ASP A 36 26.05 -12.88 -5.53
N ASP A 37 25.92 -12.78 -6.85
CA ASP A 37 24.99 -11.86 -7.51
C ASP A 37 23.53 -12.14 -7.12
N LYS A 38 23.12 -13.41 -7.10
CA LYS A 38 21.77 -13.79 -6.65
C LYS A 38 21.55 -13.45 -5.18
N LEU A 39 22.54 -13.65 -4.32
CA LEU A 39 22.44 -13.32 -2.90
C LEU A 39 22.29 -11.81 -2.69
N ASP A 40 23.11 -11.00 -3.37
CA ASP A 40 23.02 -9.53 -3.33
C ASP A 40 21.66 -9.03 -3.84
N LYS A 41 21.17 -9.59 -4.95
CA LYS A 41 19.83 -9.27 -5.48
C LYS A 41 18.71 -9.64 -4.50
N LEU A 42 18.80 -10.79 -3.83
CA LEU A 42 17.83 -11.19 -2.81
C LEU A 42 17.84 -10.25 -1.61
N ILE A 43 19.02 -9.82 -1.15
CA ILE A 43 19.15 -8.87 -0.04
C ILE A 43 18.53 -7.53 -0.41
N LYS A 44 18.84 -6.99 -1.59
CA LYS A 44 18.28 -5.73 -2.10
C LYS A 44 16.76 -5.80 -2.24
N LEU A 45 16.23 -6.90 -2.78
CA LEU A 45 14.79 -7.09 -2.92
C LEU A 45 14.09 -7.13 -1.55
N ARG A 46 14.67 -7.85 -0.58
CA ARG A 46 14.11 -7.94 0.79
C ARG A 46 14.14 -6.59 1.51
N GLN A 47 15.19 -5.80 1.31
CA GLN A 47 15.29 -4.44 1.86
C GLN A 47 14.25 -3.50 1.24
N ASN A 48 14.11 -3.50 -0.09
CA ASN A 48 13.11 -2.69 -0.79
C ASN A 48 11.69 -3.06 -0.35
N LEU A 49 11.37 -4.36 -0.27
CA LEU A 49 10.07 -4.82 0.19
C LEU A 49 9.78 -4.32 1.61
N LYS A 50 10.76 -4.43 2.53
CA LYS A 50 10.62 -3.94 3.91
C LYS A 50 10.36 -2.44 3.97
N LEU A 51 11.13 -1.64 3.21
CA LEU A 51 10.95 -0.18 3.18
C LEU A 51 9.57 0.19 2.65
N LYS A 52 9.15 -0.41 1.52
CA LYS A 52 7.84 -0.18 0.91
C LYS A 52 6.70 -0.54 1.86
N THR A 53 6.84 -1.66 2.58
CA THR A 53 5.91 -2.07 3.64
C THR A 53 5.79 -1.03 4.75
N GLN A 54 6.92 -0.48 5.23
CA GLN A 54 6.92 0.53 6.28
C GLN A 54 6.28 1.84 5.81
N GLU A 55 6.58 2.27 4.58
CA GLU A 55 5.94 3.42 3.95
C GLU A 55 4.42 3.25 3.86
N PHE A 56 3.94 2.06 3.48
CA PHE A 56 2.49 1.78 3.45
C PHE A 56 1.85 1.85 4.82
N GLN A 57 2.47 1.22 5.84
CA GLN A 57 1.95 1.27 7.20
C GLN A 57 1.86 2.70 7.72
N GLN A 58 2.91 3.50 7.48
CA GLN A 58 2.93 4.90 7.89
C GLN A 58 1.84 5.72 7.18
N HIS A 59 1.64 5.52 5.87
CA HIS A 59 0.62 6.25 5.12
C HIS A 59 -0.81 5.88 5.55
N ILE A 60 -1.04 4.60 5.89
CA ILE A 60 -2.31 4.14 6.49
C ILE A 60 -2.54 4.83 7.84
N GLU A 61 -1.53 4.85 8.72
CA GLU A 61 -1.65 5.46 10.04
C GLU A 61 -1.88 6.97 9.96
N GLN A 62 -1.17 7.67 9.08
CA GLN A 62 -1.37 9.10 8.81
C GLN A 62 -2.79 9.39 8.30
N THR A 63 -3.29 8.56 7.39
CA THR A 63 -4.66 8.70 6.86
C THR A 63 -5.69 8.46 7.96
N ASN A 64 -5.48 7.42 8.79
CA ASN A 64 -6.35 7.09 9.93
C ASN A 64 -6.43 8.25 10.93
N ASN A 65 -5.28 8.78 11.34
CA ASN A 65 -5.22 9.86 12.32
C ASN A 65 -5.92 11.11 11.78
N SER A 66 -5.72 11.43 10.49
CA SER A 66 -6.43 12.58 9.88
C SER A 66 -7.94 12.36 9.81
N ILE A 67 -8.41 11.14 9.51
CA ILE A 67 -9.85 10.82 9.52
C ILE A 67 -10.44 10.94 10.93
N GLN A 68 -9.70 10.52 11.96
CA GLN A 68 -10.09 10.69 13.35
C GLN A 68 -10.16 12.18 13.75
N GLU A 69 -9.17 12.97 13.37
CA GLU A 69 -9.16 14.42 13.60
C GLU A 69 -10.36 15.11 12.94
N LEU A 70 -10.70 14.75 11.70
CA LEU A 70 -11.90 15.28 11.02
C LEU A 70 -13.19 14.87 11.74
N THR A 71 -13.25 13.63 12.23
CA THR A 71 -14.40 13.14 13.02
C THR A 71 -14.57 13.92 14.31
N GLU A 72 -13.47 14.20 15.01
CA GLU A 72 -13.48 14.99 16.25
C GLU A 72 -13.89 16.44 15.98
N GLN A 73 -13.36 17.07 14.92
CA GLN A 73 -13.76 18.42 14.52
C GLN A 73 -15.26 18.50 14.23
N LEU A 74 -15.79 17.53 13.47
CA LEU A 74 -17.20 17.42 13.16
C LEU A 74 -18.05 17.25 14.43
N ALA A 75 -17.60 16.46 15.39
CA ALA A 75 -18.28 16.26 16.68
C ALA A 75 -18.32 17.56 17.51
N ILE A 76 -17.22 18.31 17.55
CA ILE A 76 -17.15 19.61 18.23
C ILE A 76 -18.12 20.61 17.58
N GLN A 77 -18.15 20.69 16.25
CA GLN A 77 -19.06 21.59 15.52
C GLN A 77 -20.55 21.25 15.75
N GLN A 78 -20.88 19.99 16.03
CA GLN A 78 -22.26 19.58 16.34
C GLN A 78 -22.70 19.95 17.76
N GLN A 79 -21.76 20.13 18.69
CA GLN A 79 -22.07 20.50 20.07
C GLN A 79 -22.42 21.98 20.22
N ASP A 80 -22.16 22.81 19.20
CA ASP A 80 -22.53 24.23 19.21
C ASP A 80 -24.03 24.41 18.97
N THR A 81 -24.79 24.20 20.04
CA THR A 81 -26.26 24.35 20.10
C THR A 81 -26.73 25.80 20.06
N THR A 82 -25.82 26.79 20.06
CA THR A 82 -26.17 28.22 20.07
C THR A 82 -26.47 28.77 18.67
N SER A 83 -26.17 28.01 17.61
CA SER A 83 -26.26 28.44 16.22
C SER A 83 -27.62 28.25 15.54
N THR A 84 -28.59 27.59 16.17
CA THR A 84 -29.78 27.05 15.50
C THR A 84 -30.79 28.08 14.96
N PHE A 85 -30.59 29.38 15.23
CA PHE A 85 -31.59 30.41 14.90
C PHE A 85 -31.04 31.65 14.17
N TYR A 86 -29.73 31.75 13.93
CA TYR A 86 -29.13 32.90 13.25
C TYR A 86 -28.66 32.50 11.84
N PRO A 87 -29.24 33.06 10.76
CA PRO A 87 -28.89 32.70 9.38
C PRO A 87 -27.38 32.79 9.08
N ASP A 88 -26.70 33.83 9.59
CA ASP A 88 -25.25 34.02 9.38
C ASP A 88 -24.41 32.91 10.03
N LYS A 89 -24.84 32.39 11.18
CA LYS A 89 -24.17 31.29 11.87
C LYS A 89 -24.40 29.97 11.17
N ILE A 90 -25.61 29.72 10.66
CA ILE A 90 -25.91 28.53 9.86
C ILE A 90 -25.07 28.54 8.55
N LYS A 91 -24.93 29.70 7.89
CA LYS A 91 -24.03 29.88 6.73
C LYS A 91 -22.57 29.59 7.07
N GLN A 92 -22.11 30.00 8.25
CA GLN A 92 -20.77 29.67 8.73
C GLN A 92 -20.60 28.15 8.90
N HIS A 93 -21.54 27.46 9.52
CA HIS A 93 -21.46 26.00 9.68
C HIS A 93 -21.51 25.22 8.36
N LEU A 94 -22.24 25.71 7.36
CA LEU A 94 -22.22 25.15 6.00
C LEU A 94 -20.85 25.35 5.33
N HIS A 95 -20.23 26.52 5.53
CA HIS A 95 -18.88 26.76 5.04
C HIS A 95 -17.87 25.82 5.70
N ASP A 96 -17.95 25.67 7.03
CA ASP A 96 -17.06 24.80 7.79
C ASP A 96 -17.23 23.31 7.38
N ASN A 97 -18.47 22.86 7.16
CA ASN A 97 -18.73 21.52 6.62
C ASN A 97 -18.07 21.30 5.26
N LYS A 98 -18.13 22.30 4.38
CA LYS A 98 -17.49 22.23 3.06
C LYS A 98 -15.98 22.15 3.14
N LEU A 99 -15.36 22.79 4.14
CA LEU A 99 -13.92 22.64 4.38
C LEU A 99 -13.57 21.22 4.80
N ILE A 100 -14.32 20.64 5.74
CA ILE A 100 -14.16 19.24 6.16
C ILE A 100 -14.37 18.30 4.97
N GLN A 101 -15.40 18.52 4.15
CA GLN A 101 -15.68 17.71 2.96
C GLN A 101 -14.51 17.73 1.97
N ASN A 102 -13.94 18.91 1.69
CA ASN A 102 -12.78 19.02 0.79
C ASN A 102 -11.57 18.25 1.32
N GLU A 103 -11.33 18.28 2.64
CA GLU A 103 -10.25 17.51 3.26
C GLU A 103 -10.53 16.01 3.18
N LEU A 104 -11.78 15.60 3.41
CA LEU A 104 -12.25 14.22 3.30
C LEU A 104 -12.08 13.68 1.87
N ASP A 105 -12.41 14.47 0.85
CA ASP A 105 -12.22 14.12 -0.56
C ASP A 105 -10.73 13.88 -0.91
N GLN A 106 -9.82 14.69 -0.36
CA GLN A 106 -8.39 14.47 -0.54
C GLN A 106 -7.93 13.15 0.10
N ARG A 107 -8.52 12.77 1.25
CA ARG A 107 -8.25 11.47 1.88
C ARG A 107 -8.80 10.31 1.07
N LYS A 108 -9.92 10.49 0.36
CA LYS A 108 -10.44 9.47 -0.56
C LYS A 108 -9.41 9.09 -1.62
N VAL A 109 -8.79 10.09 -2.24
CA VAL A 109 -7.73 9.89 -3.24
C VAL A 109 -6.56 9.11 -2.65
N ALA A 110 -6.15 9.42 -1.42
CA ALA A 110 -5.08 8.69 -0.74
C ALA A 110 -5.45 7.22 -0.46
N ILE A 111 -6.69 6.96 -0.03
CA ILE A 111 -7.22 5.61 0.19
C ILE A 111 -7.22 4.81 -1.12
N GLU A 112 -7.68 5.39 -2.23
CA GLU A 112 -7.72 4.75 -3.55
C GLU A 112 -6.32 4.43 -4.10
N GLN A 113 -5.36 5.34 -3.87
CA GLN A 113 -3.95 5.09 -4.20
C GLN A 113 -3.39 3.93 -3.38
N LEU A 114 -3.68 3.88 -2.07
CA LEU A 114 -3.30 2.76 -1.21
C LEU A 114 -3.93 1.44 -1.69
N GLN A 115 -5.18 1.46 -2.16
CA GLN A 115 -5.87 0.26 -2.65
C GLN A 115 -5.20 -0.27 -3.91
N THR A 116 -4.89 0.63 -4.85
CA THR A 116 -4.18 0.30 -6.09
C THR A 116 -2.82 -0.33 -5.77
N ASN A 117 -2.08 0.28 -4.86
CA ASN A 117 -0.77 -0.21 -4.44
C ASN A 117 -0.82 -1.60 -3.79
N ILE A 118 -1.82 -1.88 -2.95
CA ILE A 118 -2.03 -3.21 -2.35
C ILE A 118 -2.36 -4.23 -3.44
N GLN A 119 -3.17 -3.88 -4.44
CA GLN A 119 -3.46 -4.76 -5.57
C GLN A 119 -2.22 -5.09 -6.39
N GLU A 120 -1.33 -4.12 -6.62
CA GLU A 120 -0.04 -4.37 -7.28
C GLU A 120 0.83 -5.32 -6.45
N LEU A 121 0.88 -5.17 -5.12
CA LEU A 121 1.58 -6.10 -4.24
C LEU A 121 0.99 -7.52 -4.30
N TYR A 122 -0.33 -7.66 -4.43
CA TYR A 122 -0.97 -8.96 -4.62
C TYR A 122 -0.54 -9.62 -5.93
N GLN A 123 -0.45 -8.85 -7.03
CA GLN A 123 0.00 -9.38 -8.32
C GLN A 123 1.48 -9.81 -8.29
N LEU A 124 2.32 -9.06 -7.57
CA LEU A 124 3.75 -9.36 -7.45
C LEU A 124 4.06 -10.59 -6.58
N THR A 125 3.14 -10.99 -5.69
CA THR A 125 3.37 -12.08 -4.73
C THR A 125 2.86 -13.45 -5.19
N ASN A 126 2.35 -13.59 -6.41
CA ASN A 126 1.88 -14.86 -7.02
C ASN A 126 1.10 -15.74 -6.03
N GLY A 127 -0.15 -15.38 -5.74
CA GLY A 127 -1.27 -16.24 -5.27
C GLY A 127 -1.07 -17.16 -4.05
N ASP A 128 -0.08 -18.05 -4.07
CA ASP A 128 0.16 -19.13 -3.11
C ASP A 128 0.93 -18.67 -1.86
N ASN A 129 1.70 -17.58 -1.95
CA ASN A 129 2.37 -16.95 -0.81
C ASN A 129 1.70 -15.61 -0.44
N GLN A 130 0.36 -15.58 -0.41
CA GLN A 130 -0.38 -14.49 0.22
C GLN A 130 0.14 -14.33 1.65
N THR A 131 0.97 -13.32 1.85
CA THR A 131 1.59 -13.07 3.14
C THR A 131 0.48 -12.51 4.02
N ASN A 132 0.26 -13.06 5.23
CA ASN A 132 -0.73 -12.56 6.20
C ASN A 132 -0.68 -11.02 6.33
N PHE A 133 0.51 -10.47 6.18
CA PHE A 133 0.77 -9.05 6.12
C PHE A 133 -0.03 -8.26 5.05
N ILE A 134 -0.15 -8.76 3.81
CA ILE A 134 -0.90 -8.04 2.76
C ILE A 134 -2.39 -8.04 3.09
N LYS A 135 -2.90 -9.15 3.66
CA LYS A 135 -4.29 -9.23 4.15
C LYS A 135 -4.53 -8.24 5.29
N GLU A 136 -3.62 -8.15 6.25
CA GLU A 136 -3.72 -7.17 7.34
C GLU A 136 -3.73 -5.72 6.83
N LEU A 137 -2.95 -5.40 5.79
CA LEU A 137 -2.99 -4.08 5.14
C LEU A 137 -4.33 -3.83 4.44
N ASP A 138 -4.84 -4.82 3.73
CA ASP A 138 -6.12 -4.75 3.02
C ASP A 138 -7.30 -4.55 3.98
N GLU A 139 -7.33 -5.29 5.10
CA GLU A 139 -8.33 -5.14 6.16
C GLU A 139 -8.30 -3.74 6.80
N LYS A 140 -7.11 -3.21 7.08
CA LYS A 140 -6.95 -1.85 7.60
C LYS A 140 -7.46 -0.81 6.62
N LEU A 141 -7.19 -1.01 5.34
CA LEU A 141 -7.62 -0.08 4.30
C LEU A 141 -9.13 -0.15 4.05
N SER A 142 -9.72 -1.34 4.14
CA SER A 142 -11.18 -1.52 4.13
C SER A 142 -11.81 -0.75 5.30
N THR A 143 -11.24 -0.86 6.50
CA THR A 143 -11.72 -0.13 7.68
C THR A 143 -11.65 1.38 7.47
N LEU A 144 -10.56 1.90 6.88
CA LEU A 144 -10.44 3.32 6.54
C LEU A 144 -11.48 3.77 5.52
N ASN A 145 -11.74 2.94 4.52
CA ASN A 145 -12.75 3.24 3.52
C ASN A 145 -14.16 3.28 4.14
N ASP A 146 -14.47 2.37 5.05
CA ASP A 146 -15.74 2.36 5.77
C ASP A 146 -15.90 3.60 6.66
N GLN A 147 -14.85 4.00 7.38
CA GLN A 147 -14.86 5.23 8.17
C GLN A 147 -15.05 6.48 7.30
N TRP A 148 -14.37 6.52 6.15
CA TRP A 148 -14.54 7.59 5.19
C TRP A 148 -16.01 7.72 4.74
N HIS A 149 -16.64 6.59 4.38
CA HIS A 149 -18.06 6.57 4.02
C HIS A 149 -18.96 7.07 5.15
N GLN A 150 -18.72 6.61 6.39
CA GLN A 150 -19.52 7.04 7.54
C GLN A 150 -19.45 8.55 7.78
N ILE A 151 -18.26 9.15 7.68
CA ILE A 151 -18.10 10.61 7.85
C ILE A 151 -18.76 11.36 6.70
N ASN A 152 -18.60 10.86 5.47
CA ASN A 152 -19.20 11.48 4.29
C ASN A 152 -20.74 11.51 4.39
N ASP A 153 -21.34 10.37 4.74
CA ASP A 153 -22.79 10.26 4.91
C ASP A 153 -23.29 11.17 6.05
N HIS A 154 -22.50 11.31 7.12
CA HIS A 154 -22.82 12.21 8.23
C HIS A 154 -22.73 13.69 7.84
N LEU A 155 -21.72 14.06 7.05
CA LEU A 155 -21.56 15.41 6.50
C LEU A 155 -22.73 15.79 5.60
N GLU A 156 -23.12 14.89 4.69
CA GLU A 156 -24.23 15.09 3.76
C GLU A 156 -25.55 15.31 4.53
N ASN A 157 -25.87 14.44 5.49
CA ASN A 157 -27.05 14.58 6.33
C ASN A 157 -27.00 15.88 7.16
N ARG A 158 -25.84 16.27 7.69
CA ARG A 158 -25.68 17.53 8.41
C ARG A 158 -25.93 18.74 7.49
N ASP A 159 -25.42 18.73 6.27
CA ASP A 159 -25.64 19.79 5.29
C ASP A 159 -27.12 19.93 4.93
N GLU A 160 -27.83 18.83 4.67
CA GLU A 160 -29.28 18.85 4.42
C GLU A 160 -30.07 19.48 5.57
N ASN A 161 -29.72 19.12 6.81
CA ASN A 161 -30.34 19.69 8.00
C ASN A 161 -30.04 21.19 8.14
N LEU A 162 -28.80 21.61 7.93
CA LEU A 162 -28.41 23.03 8.00
C LEU A 162 -29.08 23.86 6.90
N ILE A 163 -29.23 23.34 5.67
CA ILE A 163 -29.96 24.00 4.59
C ILE A 163 -31.43 24.18 4.96
N THR A 164 -32.04 23.15 5.56
CA THR A 164 -33.42 23.21 6.03
C THR A 164 -33.58 24.25 7.14
N MET A 165 -32.67 24.27 8.12
CA MET A 165 -32.66 25.27 9.19
C MET A 165 -32.44 26.68 8.65
N LEU A 166 -31.54 26.86 7.68
CA LEU A 166 -31.29 28.16 7.05
C LEU A 166 -32.56 28.68 6.40
N THR A 167 -33.22 27.84 5.59
CA THR A 167 -34.47 28.18 4.90
C THR A 167 -35.55 28.60 5.90
N CYS A 168 -35.72 27.85 6.99
CA CYS A 168 -36.64 28.24 8.06
C CYS A 168 -36.24 29.57 8.71
N SER A 169 -34.96 29.73 9.05
CA SER A 169 -34.47 30.95 9.71
C SER A 169 -34.64 32.21 8.87
N GLU A 170 -34.47 32.12 7.54
CA GLU A 170 -34.68 33.23 6.60
C GLU A 170 -36.16 33.59 6.40
N ILE A 171 -37.11 32.71 6.78
CA ILE A 171 -38.55 32.97 6.75
C ILE A 171 -39.02 33.68 8.02
N PHE A 172 -38.39 33.40 9.16
CA PHE A 172 -38.82 33.89 10.48
C PHE A 172 -38.09 35.13 10.99
N TRP A 173 -36.93 35.46 10.43
CA TRP A 173 -36.19 36.72 10.66
C TRP A 173 -36.54 37.79 9.63
#